data_AF-A0A3D4UIK3-F1
#
_entry.id   AF-A0A3D4UIK3-F1
#
_cell.length_a   1.000
_cell.length_b   1.000
_cell.length_c   1.000
_cell.angle_alpha   90.00
_cell.angle_beta   90.00
_cell.angle_gamma   90.00
#
_symmetry.space_group_name_H-M   'P 1'
#
loop_
_entity.id
_entity.type
_entity.pdbx_description
1 polymer ?
#
loop_
_entity_poly.entity_id
_entity_poly.type
_entity_poly.pdbx_seq_one_letter_code
_entity_poly.pdbx_strand_id
1 'polypeptide(L)'
;MTAIWMIFLFLLGLTLGGVLAYLFAARRVRLSLARAQHAQRRAQAAERLAEIGAMTGGLAHEIKNPLSTIGLNAQLLKEAIEDSRLEETERQRLVRRTETLGRETERLRGILEDFLEYAGELRLSKSNASMNQLVEELADFFSPTTESAGVRLRVEPAPGEPRISVD
;
A
#
# COMPACT_ATOMS: atom_id res chain seq x y z
N MET A 1 10.25 39.38 -67.94
CA MET A 1 11.24 38.74 -67.02
C MET A 1 10.77 38.74 -65.57
N THR A 2 10.19 39.82 -65.04
CA THR A 2 9.71 39.94 -63.64
C THR A 2 8.55 38.99 -63.28
N ALA A 3 7.57 38.77 -64.17
CA ALA A 3 6.42 37.91 -63.90
C ALA A 3 6.79 36.42 -63.66
N ILE A 4 7.78 35.91 -64.39
CA ILE A 4 8.26 34.52 -64.25
C ILE A 4 8.89 34.31 -62.87
N TRP A 5 9.66 35.28 -62.38
CA TRP A 5 10.25 35.25 -61.04
C TRP A 5 9.20 35.31 -59.93
N MET A 6 8.13 36.09 -60.10
CA MET A 6 7.02 36.13 -59.13
C MET A 6 6.29 34.78 -59.03
N ILE A 7 6.02 34.13 -60.16
CA ILE A 7 5.38 32.80 -60.19
C ILE A 7 6.29 31.77 -59.51
N PHE A 8 7.59 31.81 -59.80
CA PHE A 8 8.57 30.91 -59.17
C PHE A 8 8.63 31.07 -57.65
N LEU A 9 8.69 32.31 -57.13
CA LEU A 9 8.68 32.60 -55.69
C LEU A 9 7.39 32.12 -55.02
N PHE A 10 6.24 32.29 -55.68
CA PHE A 10 4.97 31.82 -55.17
C PHE A 10 4.92 30.29 -55.06
N LEU A 11 5.36 29.58 -56.10
CA LEU A 11 5.44 28.11 -56.10
C LEU A 11 6.44 27.59 -55.05
N LEU A 12 7.57 28.28 -54.87
CA LEU A 12 8.55 27.96 -53.83
C LEU A 12 7.95 28.14 -52.43
N GLY A 13 7.18 29.21 -52.21
CA GLY A 13 6.47 29.44 -50.96
C GLY A 13 5.42 28.37 -50.66
N LEU A 14 4.65 27.94 -51.67
CA LEU A 14 3.66 26.86 -51.53
C LEU A 14 4.31 25.52 -51.19
N THR A 15 5.40 25.17 -51.88
CA THR A 15 6.10 23.90 -51.61
C THR A 15 6.74 23.91 -50.22
N LEU A 16 7.40 25.01 -49.83
CA LEU A 16 8.00 25.16 -48.49
C LEU A 16 6.93 25.13 -47.40
N GLY A 17 5.81 25.83 -47.58
CA GLY A 17 4.68 25.82 -46.66
C GLY A 17 4.05 24.44 -46.52
N GLY A 18 3.87 23.72 -47.63
CA GLY A 18 3.39 22.33 -47.64
C GLY A 18 4.33 21.39 -46.91
N VAL A 19 5.65 21.51 -47.12
CA VAL A 19 6.66 20.71 -46.40
C VAL A 19 6.65 21.01 -44.91
N LEU A 20 6.61 22.28 -44.51
CA LEU A 20 6.53 22.68 -43.09
C LEU A 20 5.25 22.17 -42.43
N ALA A 21 4.09 22.31 -43.10
CA ALA A 21 2.82 21.80 -42.63
C ALA A 21 2.85 20.27 -42.48
N TYR A 22 3.42 19.55 -43.44
CA TYR A 22 3.61 18.10 -43.40
C TYR A 22 4.51 17.69 -42.23
N LEU A 23 5.66 18.33 -42.03
CA LEU A 23 6.57 18.04 -40.92
C LEU A 23 5.91 18.32 -39.57
N PHE A 24 5.16 19.41 -39.46
CA PHE A 24 4.41 19.75 -38.26
C PHE A 24 3.32 18.70 -37.95
N ALA A 25 2.53 18.31 -38.95
CA ALA A 25 1.51 17.27 -38.82
C ALA A 25 2.14 15.92 -38.44
N ALA A 26 3.21 15.51 -39.14
CA ALA A 26 3.94 14.28 -38.85
C ALA A 26 4.50 14.27 -37.41
N ARG A 27 5.06 15.39 -36.94
CA ARG A 27 5.54 15.52 -35.56
C ARG A 27 4.40 15.43 -34.54
N ARG A 28 3.27 16.08 -34.80
CA ARG A 28 2.07 16.01 -33.93
C ARG A 28 1.56 14.58 -33.81
N VAL A 29 1.44 13.85 -34.92
CA VAL A 29 1.00 12.45 -34.96
C VAL A 29 1.97 11.53 -34.22
N ARG A 30 3.28 11.70 -34.41
CA ARG A 30 4.30 10.92 -33.68
C ARG A 30 4.20 11.13 -32.17
N LEU A 31 4.06 12.39 -31.73
CA LEU A 31 3.92 12.72 -30.31
C LEU A 31 2.61 12.18 -29.72
N SER A 32 1.48 12.26 -30.45
CA SER A 32 0.21 11.70 -29.98
C SER A 32 0.27 10.18 -29.86
N LEU A 33 0.90 9.49 -30.83
CA LEU A 33 1.07 8.04 -30.79
C LEU A 33 1.94 7.62 -29.60
N ALA A 34 3.07 8.30 -29.37
CA ALA A 34 3.92 8.02 -28.22
C ALA A 34 3.16 8.20 -26.90
N ARG A 35 2.39 9.30 -26.75
CA ARG A 35 1.55 9.53 -25.57
C ARG A 35 0.48 8.46 -25.37
N ALA A 36 -0.20 8.05 -26.45
CA ALA A 36 -1.21 7.00 -26.40
C ALA A 36 -0.60 5.66 -25.98
N GLN A 37 0.56 5.30 -26.52
CA GLN A 37 1.29 4.09 -26.12
C GLN A 37 1.73 4.13 -24.65
N HIS A 38 2.24 5.26 -24.18
CA HIS A 38 2.60 5.43 -22.76
C HIS A 38 1.38 5.38 -21.83
N ALA A 39 0.24 5.95 -22.25
CA ALA A 39 -1.01 5.87 -21.50
C ALA A 39 -1.53 4.42 -21.46
N GLN A 40 -1.52 3.71 -22.60
CA GLN A 40 -1.93 2.32 -22.69
C GLN A 40 -1.08 1.40 -21.82
N ARG A 41 0.25 1.55 -21.83
CA ARG A 41 1.14 0.77 -20.96
C ARG A 41 0.86 1.01 -19.47
N ARG A 42 0.61 2.27 -19.09
CA ARG A 42 0.25 2.60 -17.71
C ARG A 42 -1.11 2.02 -17.33
N ALA A 43 -2.09 2.09 -18.22
CA ALA A 43 -3.41 1.50 -18.00
C ALA A 43 -3.31 -0.02 -17.83
N GLN A 44 -2.57 -0.72 -18.70
CA GLN A 44 -2.35 -2.17 -18.57
C GLN A 44 -1.62 -2.55 -17.29
N ALA A 45 -0.64 -1.74 -16.86
CA ALA A 45 0.05 -1.99 -15.59
C ALA A 45 -0.89 -1.79 -14.39
N ALA A 46 -1.72 -0.75 -14.41
CA ALA A 46 -2.73 -0.48 -13.37
C ALA A 46 -3.81 -1.58 -13.33
N GLU A 47 -4.29 -2.03 -14.49
CA GLU A 47 -5.27 -3.11 -14.60
C GLU A 47 -4.73 -4.42 -14.00
N ARG A 48 -3.48 -4.79 -14.33
CA ARG A 48 -2.83 -5.96 -13.72
C ARG A 48 -2.67 -5.84 -12.21
N LEU A 49 -2.32 -4.66 -11.70
CA LEU A 49 -2.22 -4.43 -10.26
C LEU A 49 -3.59 -4.54 -9.59
N ALA A 50 -4.64 -3.98 -10.20
CA ALA A 50 -6.00 -4.10 -9.69
C ALA A 50 -6.51 -5.55 -9.70
N GLU A 51 -6.20 -6.34 -10.74
CA GLU A 51 -6.49 -7.78 -10.78
C GLU A 51 -5.78 -8.54 -9.66
N ILE A 52 -4.49 -8.25 -9.43
CA ILE A 52 -3.74 -8.82 -8.32
C ILE A 52 -4.39 -8.41 -6.99
N GLY A 53 -4.65 -7.13 -6.75
CA GLY A 53 -5.30 -6.64 -5.54
C GLY A 53 -6.64 -7.31 -5.24
N ALA A 54 -7.49 -7.47 -6.26
CA ALA A 54 -8.77 -8.15 -6.15
C ALA A 54 -8.64 -9.62 -5.71
N MET A 55 -7.63 -10.32 -6.19
CA MET A 55 -7.34 -11.70 -5.76
C MET A 55 -6.60 -11.76 -4.41
N THR A 56 -5.84 -10.72 -4.06
CA THR A 56 -4.99 -10.73 -2.86
C THR A 56 -5.82 -10.61 -1.58
N GLY A 57 -7.01 -10.01 -1.57
CA GLY A 57 -7.85 -9.92 -0.37
C GLY A 57 -8.26 -11.29 0.23
N GLY A 58 -8.61 -12.27 -0.61
CA GLY A 58 -8.89 -13.64 -0.15
C GLY A 58 -7.62 -14.39 0.24
N LEU A 59 -6.57 -14.26 -0.58
CA LEU A 59 -5.27 -14.87 -0.34
C LEU A 59 -4.60 -14.36 0.95
N ALA A 60 -4.80 -13.07 1.28
CA ALA A 60 -4.32 -12.41 2.48
C ALA A 60 -4.79 -13.16 3.72
N HIS A 61 -6.09 -13.39 3.79
CA HIS A 61 -6.71 -14.04 4.92
C HIS A 61 -6.20 -15.49 5.04
N GLU A 62 -6.07 -16.18 3.90
CA GLU A 62 -5.52 -17.53 3.85
C GLU A 62 -4.04 -17.64 4.22
N ILE A 63 -3.21 -16.60 4.02
CA ILE A 63 -1.80 -16.57 4.45
C ILE A 63 -1.66 -16.04 5.90
N LYS A 64 -2.50 -15.09 6.32
CA LYS A 64 -2.51 -14.57 7.69
C LYS A 64 -2.82 -15.68 8.70
N ASN A 65 -3.68 -16.62 8.33
CA ASN A 65 -4.06 -17.76 9.17
C ASN A 65 -2.89 -18.72 9.52
N PRO A 66 -2.11 -19.26 8.56
CA PRO A 66 -0.95 -20.08 8.85
C PRO A 66 0.15 -19.29 9.56
N LEU A 67 0.38 -18.01 9.23
CA LEU A 67 1.34 -17.17 9.97
C LEU A 67 0.94 -16.99 11.44
N SER A 68 -0.34 -16.72 11.72
CA SER A 68 -0.86 -16.59 13.09
C SER A 68 -0.70 -17.91 13.85
N THR A 69 -0.96 -19.04 13.17
CA THR A 69 -0.81 -20.38 13.75
C THR A 69 0.66 -20.68 14.06
N ILE A 70 1.60 -20.35 13.16
CA ILE A 70 3.04 -20.52 13.38
C ILE A 70 3.50 -19.66 14.56
N GLY A 71 3.06 -18.40 14.62
CA GLY A 71 3.38 -17.48 15.70
C GLY A 71 2.91 -17.99 17.06
N LEU A 72 1.65 -18.46 17.14
CA LEU A 72 1.11 -19.08 18.35
C LEU A 72 1.88 -20.33 18.76
N ASN A 73 2.19 -21.23 17.81
CA ASN A 73 2.98 -22.42 18.13
C ASN A 73 4.40 -22.07 18.60
N ALA A 74 5.03 -21.02 18.04
CA ALA A 74 6.32 -20.54 18.51
C ALA A 74 6.25 -19.98 19.95
N GLN A 75 5.17 -19.26 20.28
CA GLN A 75 4.88 -18.76 21.62
C GLN A 75 4.71 -19.92 22.61
N LEU A 76 3.83 -20.88 22.31
CA LEU A 76 3.59 -22.06 23.15
C LEU A 76 4.86 -22.91 23.33
N LEU A 77 5.65 -23.04 22.27
CA LEU A 77 6.93 -23.75 22.34
C LEU A 77 7.93 -23.03 23.25
N LYS A 78 7.95 -21.69 23.23
CA LYS A 78 8.78 -20.89 24.15
C LYS A 78 8.37 -21.15 25.60
N GLU A 79 7.09 -21.05 25.91
CA GLU A 79 6.54 -21.29 27.25
C GLU A 79 6.89 -22.72 27.73
N ALA A 80 6.71 -23.72 26.88
CA ALA A 80 7.06 -25.11 27.20
C ALA A 80 8.57 -25.32 27.44
N ILE A 81 9.43 -24.59 26.73
CA ILE A 81 10.89 -24.62 26.96
C ILE A 81 11.24 -23.94 28.29
N GLU A 82 10.61 -22.80 28.60
CA GLU A 82 10.83 -22.08 29.85
C GLU A 82 10.49 -22.94 31.06
N ASP A 83 9.37 -23.68 31.01
CA ASP A 83 8.91 -24.60 32.06
C ASP A 83 9.64 -25.95 32.11
N SER A 84 10.53 -26.23 31.16
CA SER A 84 11.22 -27.52 31.06
C SER A 84 12.33 -27.68 32.12
N ARG A 85 12.69 -28.94 32.42
CA ARG A 85 13.84 -29.26 33.30
C ARG A 85 15.18 -29.30 32.57
N LEU A 86 15.31 -28.56 31.48
CA LEU A 86 16.57 -28.47 30.72
C LEU A 86 17.66 -27.76 31.53
N GLU A 87 18.90 -28.07 31.19
CA GLU A 87 20.07 -27.33 31.66
C GLU A 87 20.00 -25.88 31.18
N GLU A 88 20.47 -24.94 31.99
CA GLU A 88 20.19 -23.52 31.79
C GLU A 88 20.75 -23.01 30.46
N THR A 89 21.94 -23.46 30.05
CA THR A 89 22.52 -23.02 28.78
C THR A 89 21.74 -23.54 27.57
N GLU A 90 21.21 -24.77 27.64
CA GLU A 90 20.38 -25.36 26.60
C GLU A 90 19.01 -24.68 26.51
N ARG A 91 18.37 -24.42 27.66
CA ARG A 91 17.10 -23.69 27.77
C ARG A 91 17.20 -22.32 27.08
N GLN A 92 18.19 -21.51 27.46
CA GLN A 92 18.40 -20.18 26.89
C GLN A 92 18.66 -20.23 25.39
N ARG A 93 19.42 -21.22 24.91
CA ARG A 93 19.68 -21.41 23.48
C ARG A 93 18.42 -21.71 22.70
N LEU A 94 17.52 -22.54 23.24
CA LEU A 94 16.25 -22.87 22.61
C LEU A 94 15.29 -21.68 22.63
N VAL A 95 15.14 -20.99 23.76
CA VAL A 95 14.31 -19.77 23.88
C VAL A 95 14.71 -18.73 22.82
N ARG A 96 16.01 -18.44 22.65
CA ARG A 96 16.47 -17.50 21.62
C ARG A 96 16.09 -17.92 20.19
N ARG A 97 16.03 -19.23 19.92
CA ARG A 97 15.62 -19.76 18.61
C ARG A 97 14.11 -19.56 18.41
N THR A 98 13.29 -19.88 19.41
CA THR A 98 11.85 -19.66 19.35
C THR A 98 11.49 -18.19 19.21
N GLU A 99 12.20 -17.29 19.92
CA GLU A 99 12.03 -15.85 19.74
C GLU A 99 12.41 -15.38 18.34
N THR A 100 13.44 -15.99 17.74
CA THR A 100 13.82 -15.69 16.34
C THR A 100 12.71 -16.13 15.38
N LEU A 101 12.12 -17.31 15.57
CA LEU A 101 10.97 -17.77 14.77
C LEU A 101 9.77 -16.85 14.91
N GLY A 102 9.46 -16.41 16.14
CA GLY A 102 8.38 -15.45 16.40
C GLY A 102 8.60 -14.13 15.66
N ARG A 103 9.80 -13.55 15.74
CA ARG A 103 10.16 -12.30 15.03
C ARG A 103 10.07 -12.45 13.51
N GLU A 104 10.54 -13.56 12.94
CA GLU A 104 10.44 -13.77 11.49
C GLU A 104 8.98 -13.95 11.04
N THR A 105 8.15 -14.61 11.85
CA THR A 105 6.71 -14.75 11.57
C THR A 105 6.01 -13.39 11.58
N GLU A 106 6.34 -12.52 12.54
CA GLU A 106 5.82 -11.15 12.59
C GLU A 106 6.31 -10.31 11.41
N ARG A 107 7.60 -10.44 11.05
CA ARG A 107 8.17 -9.77 9.88
C ARG A 107 7.47 -10.19 8.58
N LEU A 108 7.17 -11.48 8.42
CA LEU A 108 6.42 -11.98 7.27
C LEU A 108 4.98 -11.44 7.23
N ARG A 109 4.35 -11.28 8.40
CA ARG A 109 3.02 -10.66 8.50
C ARG A 109 3.06 -9.20 8.03
N GLY A 110 4.05 -8.42 8.51
CA GLY A 110 4.24 -7.04 8.07
C GLY A 110 4.47 -6.92 6.56
N ILE A 111 5.34 -7.77 5.98
CA ILE A 111 5.58 -7.79 4.53
C ILE A 111 4.29 -8.11 3.75
N LEU A 112 3.47 -9.03 4.26
CA LEU A 112 2.18 -9.36 3.64
C LEU A 112 1.23 -8.16 3.72
N GLU A 113 1.14 -7.49 4.86
CA GLU A 113 0.30 -6.30 5.05
C GLU A 113 0.74 -5.15 4.13
N ASP A 114 2.05 -4.86 4.04
CA ASP A 114 2.61 -3.87 3.11
C ASP A 114 2.31 -4.21 1.64
N PHE A 115 2.43 -5.50 1.27
CA PHE A 115 2.12 -5.96 -0.07
C PHE A 115 0.64 -5.80 -0.41
N LEU A 116 -0.24 -6.06 0.56
CA LEU A 116 -1.69 -5.91 0.40
C LEU A 116 -2.10 -4.45 0.26
N GLU A 117 -1.51 -3.58 1.06
CA GLU A 117 -1.73 -2.14 0.96
C GLU A 117 -1.29 -1.62 -0.42
N TYR A 118 -0.14 -2.08 -0.90
CA TYR A 118 0.38 -1.74 -2.22
C TYR A 118 -0.47 -2.29 -3.38
N ALA A 119 -0.85 -3.57 -3.31
CA ALA A 119 -1.57 -4.26 -4.39
C ALA A 119 -3.06 -3.92 -4.43
N GLY A 120 -3.66 -3.61 -3.28
CA GLY A 120 -5.11 -3.52 -3.12
C GLY A 120 -5.75 -2.19 -3.48
N GLU A 121 -5.00 -1.08 -3.64
CA GLU A 121 -5.55 0.28 -3.57
C GLU A 121 -6.45 0.43 -2.33
N LEU A 122 -5.86 0.74 -1.16
CA LEU A 122 -6.52 1.05 0.13
C LEU A 122 -8.05 1.22 0.05
N ARG A 123 -8.80 0.11 0.09
CA ARG A 123 -10.27 0.16 0.10
C ARG A 123 -10.73 0.45 1.51
N LEU A 124 -10.77 1.73 1.85
CA LEU A 124 -11.31 2.21 3.12
C LEU A 124 -12.76 1.71 3.28
N SER A 125 -12.99 0.80 4.21
CA SER A 125 -14.32 0.32 4.59
C SER A 125 -14.95 1.27 5.59
N LYS A 126 -15.16 2.51 5.15
CA LYS A 126 -15.66 3.58 6.01
C LYS A 126 -17.00 3.21 6.63
N SER A 127 -17.04 3.14 7.95
CA SER A 127 -18.24 3.02 8.76
C SER A 127 -18.50 4.32 9.53
N ASN A 128 -19.73 4.50 10.01
CA ASN A 128 -20.11 5.67 10.78
C ASN A 128 -19.95 5.34 12.27
N ALA A 129 -18.89 5.83 12.91
CA ALA A 129 -18.53 5.51 14.28
C ALA A 129 -18.76 6.71 15.22
N SER A 130 -19.07 6.43 16.49
CA SER A 130 -19.14 7.45 17.54
C SER A 130 -17.71 7.79 17.98
N MET A 131 -17.30 9.06 17.83
CA MET A 131 -15.97 9.50 18.24
C MET A 131 -15.75 9.32 19.74
N ASN A 132 -16.79 9.52 20.56
CA ASN A 132 -16.68 9.35 22.02
C ASN A 132 -16.40 7.89 22.37
N GLN A 133 -17.13 6.94 21.77
CA GLN A 133 -16.91 5.50 22.00
C GLN A 133 -15.50 5.08 21.57
N LEU A 134 -15.03 5.58 20.42
CA LEU A 134 -13.72 5.23 19.89
C LEU A 134 -12.58 5.73 20.79
N VAL A 135 -12.73 6.92 21.37
CA VAL A 135 -11.77 7.48 22.35
C VAL A 135 -11.82 6.73 23.68
N GLU A 136 -12.99 6.31 24.13
CA GLU A 136 -13.16 5.49 25.34
C GLU A 136 -12.49 4.12 25.19
N GLU A 137 -12.74 3.41 24.08
CA GLU A 137 -12.10 2.11 23.79
C GLU A 137 -10.57 2.23 23.74
N LEU A 138 -10.05 3.31 23.14
CA LEU A 138 -8.61 3.60 23.13
C LEU A 138 -8.07 3.84 24.54
N ALA A 139 -8.78 4.58 25.37
CA ALA A 139 -8.35 4.85 26.74
C ALA A 139 -8.31 3.58 27.59
N ASP A 140 -9.31 2.72 27.45
CA ASP A 140 -9.36 1.41 28.12
C ASP A 140 -8.21 0.51 27.66
N PHE A 141 -7.92 0.48 26.35
CA PHE A 141 -6.81 -0.27 25.79
C PHE A 141 -5.45 0.15 26.37
N PHE A 142 -5.24 1.45 26.59
CA PHE A 142 -3.99 1.99 27.15
C PHE A 142 -3.94 2.03 28.69
N SER A 143 -5.06 1.79 29.39
CA SER A 143 -5.12 1.84 30.86
C SER A 143 -3.99 1.03 31.53
N PRO A 144 -3.72 -0.23 31.16
CA PRO A 144 -2.67 -1.03 31.79
C PRO A 144 -1.28 -0.40 31.68
N THR A 145 -0.97 0.18 30.51
CA THR A 145 0.31 0.85 30.27
C THR A 145 0.42 2.13 31.09
N THR A 146 -0.64 2.94 31.15
CA THR A 146 -0.65 4.19 31.91
C THR A 146 -0.55 3.97 33.42
N GLU A 147 -1.22 2.95 33.95
CA GLU A 147 -1.13 2.55 35.35
C GLU A 147 0.29 2.08 35.72
N SER A 148 0.90 1.25 34.88
CA SER A 148 2.27 0.77 35.09
C SER A 148 3.31 1.90 35.10
N ALA A 149 3.04 2.98 34.35
CA ALA A 149 3.87 4.17 34.26
C ALA A 149 3.53 5.24 35.32
N GLY A 150 2.53 5.01 36.18
CA GLY A 150 2.07 6.00 37.17
C GLY A 150 1.42 7.25 36.54
N VAL A 151 0.94 7.16 35.30
CA VAL A 151 0.29 8.24 34.56
C VAL A 151 -1.22 8.12 34.72
N ARG A 152 -1.91 9.25 34.98
CA ARG A 152 -3.37 9.29 35.05
C ARG A 152 -3.94 9.75 33.71
N LEU A 153 -4.61 8.83 33.00
CA LEU A 153 -5.35 9.15 31.78
C LEU A 153 -6.76 9.65 32.14
N ARG A 154 -7.22 10.71 31.46
CA ARG A 154 -8.55 11.30 31.66
C ARG A 154 -9.17 11.55 30.29
N VAL A 155 -10.35 10.97 30.06
CA VAL A 155 -11.16 11.19 28.86
C VAL A 155 -12.30 12.15 29.19
N GLU A 156 -12.50 13.16 28.35
CA GLU A 156 -13.64 14.08 28.44
C GLU A 156 -14.44 13.97 27.14
N PRO A 157 -15.61 13.29 27.16
CA PRO A 157 -16.43 13.11 25.97
C PRO A 157 -16.93 14.44 25.42
N ALA A 158 -16.97 14.57 24.10
CA ALA A 158 -17.52 15.74 23.45
C ALA A 158 -19.06 15.76 23.57
N PRO A 159 -19.68 16.94 23.79
CA PRO A 159 -21.14 17.04 23.82
C PRO A 159 -21.75 16.71 22.45
N GLY A 160 -22.88 15.99 22.44
CA GLY A 160 -23.67 15.73 21.24
C GLY A 160 -23.29 14.49 20.41
N GLU A 161 -22.42 13.62 20.94
CA GLU A 161 -22.01 12.34 20.32
C GLU A 161 -21.58 12.47 18.84
N PRO A 162 -20.45 13.16 18.58
CA PRO A 162 -20.01 13.41 17.21
C PRO A 162 -19.74 12.09 16.48
N ARG A 163 -20.42 11.90 15.35
CA ARG A 163 -20.24 10.73 14.48
C ARG A 163 -19.29 11.08 13.34
N ILE A 164 -18.35 10.18 13.07
CA ILE A 164 -17.33 10.34 12.05
C ILE A 164 -17.31 9.14 11.12
N SER A 165 -16.92 9.41 9.87
CA SER A 165 -16.68 8.36 8.89
C SER A 165 -15.23 7.92 8.98
N VAL A 166 -15.01 6.74 9.53
CA VAL A 166 -13.69 6.13 9.76
C VAL A 166 -13.68 4.69 9.29
N ASP A 167 -12.52 4.20 8.89
CA ASP A 167 -12.28 2.79 8.57
C ASP A 167 -11.95 2.03 9.87
#